data_AF-A0A970ITS0-F1
#
_entry.id   AF-A0A970ITS0-F1
#
_cell.length_a   1.000
_cell.length_b   1.000
_cell.length_c   1.000
_cell.angle_alpha   90.00
_cell.angle_beta   90.00
_cell.angle_gamma   90.00
#
_symmetry.space_group_name_H-M   'P 1'
#
loop_
_entity.id
_entity.type
_entity.pdbx_description
1 polymer ?
#
loop_
_entity_poly.entity_id
_entity_poly.type
_entity_poly.pdbx_seq_one_letter_code
_entity_poly.pdbx_strand_id
1 'polypeptide(L)'
;MEFTFPTTPQEAGNGRLITFIPLRVGAGASTLACMTAYAASPVMSTSLIDFTPESKIRSYLGYHGDISSASILDINSIVNYGAIFTASEEHHMDIKVFPGIPAGQILAGNQIDTHLVLKAVKALKSASPLTIAVSGPLHQTGWLLAMLSDVICVVGKPSRTDMDAFQPVMDFLNRLDCSARIKIILNQNKYPGSMSAKATERFYRPDIIVDYNEKVALSANKREVYSDVKISKILFPLIKGE
;
A
#
# COMPACT_ATOMS: atom_id res chain seq x y z
N MET A 1 20.90 21.09 -13.22
CA MET A 1 19.67 20.43 -13.70
C MET A 1 18.56 20.83 -12.77
N GLU A 2 17.51 21.49 -13.27
CA GLU A 2 16.29 21.71 -12.49
C GLU A 2 15.71 20.36 -12.07
N PHE A 3 15.46 20.20 -10.78
CA PHE A 3 14.73 19.05 -10.28
C PHE A 3 13.25 19.31 -10.51
N THR A 4 12.70 18.82 -11.62
CA THR A 4 11.27 18.89 -11.87
C THR A 4 10.57 17.93 -10.92
N PHE A 5 9.94 18.50 -9.90
CA PHE A 5 9.11 17.77 -8.96
C PHE A 5 7.81 17.37 -9.68
N PRO A 6 7.50 16.06 -9.80
CA PRO A 6 6.27 15.63 -10.44
C PRO A 6 5.08 16.01 -9.55
N THR A 7 4.07 16.58 -10.18
CA THR A 7 2.79 16.96 -9.57
C THR A 7 1.66 16.05 -10.00
N THR A 8 1.90 15.22 -11.02
CA THR A 8 0.94 14.21 -11.50
C THR A 8 1.57 12.80 -11.51
N PRO A 9 0.75 11.74 -11.48
CA PRO A 9 1.25 10.38 -11.63
C PRO A 9 2.05 10.16 -12.92
N GLN A 10 1.64 10.76 -14.03
CA GLN A 10 2.26 10.58 -15.34
C GLN A 10 3.66 11.21 -15.41
N GLU A 11 3.86 12.36 -14.75
CA GLU A 11 5.18 13.00 -14.62
C GLU A 11 6.16 12.16 -13.79
N ALA A 12 5.65 11.30 -12.90
CA ALA A 12 6.49 10.43 -12.09
C ALA A 12 6.98 9.18 -12.83
N GLY A 13 6.36 8.81 -13.96
CA GLY A 13 6.77 7.68 -14.80
C GLY A 13 5.59 6.93 -15.43
N ASN A 14 5.88 5.89 -16.22
CA ASN A 14 4.88 5.18 -17.04
C ASN A 14 4.25 3.96 -16.34
N GLY A 15 4.96 3.36 -15.40
CA GLY A 15 4.49 2.24 -14.59
C GLY A 15 3.34 2.65 -13.68
N ARG A 16 2.44 1.72 -13.40
CA ARG A 16 1.23 2.02 -12.65
C ARG A 16 1.47 1.90 -11.15
N LEU A 17 1.01 2.86 -10.37
CA LEU A 17 1.12 2.90 -8.92
C LEU A 17 -0.26 2.82 -8.26
N ILE A 18 -0.50 1.75 -7.49
CA ILE A 18 -1.67 1.58 -6.63
C ILE A 18 -1.22 1.77 -5.19
N THR A 19 -1.84 2.68 -4.45
CA THR A 19 -1.46 2.96 -3.06
C THR A 19 -2.60 2.69 -2.09
N PHE A 20 -2.31 1.91 -1.06
CA PHE A 20 -3.24 1.63 0.03
C PHE A 20 -2.97 2.57 1.20
N ILE A 21 -3.98 3.35 1.56
CA ILE A 21 -3.95 4.32 2.66
C ILE A 21 -4.94 3.88 3.74
N PRO A 22 -4.48 3.47 4.92
CA PRO A 22 -5.39 3.16 6.01
C PRO A 22 -5.99 4.45 6.61
N LEU A 23 -7.30 4.49 6.84
CA LEU A 23 -7.93 5.54 7.64
C LEU A 23 -7.36 5.56 9.06
N ARG A 24 -7.15 4.36 9.63
CA ARG A 24 -6.45 4.14 10.91
C ARG A 24 -5.62 2.86 10.86
N VAL A 25 -4.62 2.81 11.74
CA VAL A 25 -3.83 1.60 11.97
C VAL A 25 -4.76 0.43 12.31
N GLY A 26 -4.60 -0.68 11.60
CA GLY A 26 -5.45 -1.87 11.77
C GLY A 26 -6.66 -1.95 10.85
N ALA A 27 -6.88 -0.97 9.96
CA ALA A 27 -7.89 -1.07 8.88
C ALA A 27 -7.53 -2.15 7.83
N GLY A 28 -6.29 -2.63 7.80
CA GLY A 28 -5.85 -3.75 6.96
C GLY A 28 -5.26 -3.36 5.60
N ALA A 29 -4.81 -2.11 5.42
CA ALA A 29 -4.16 -1.63 4.20
C ALA A 29 -2.98 -2.51 3.76
N SER A 30 -2.05 -2.86 4.66
CA SER A 30 -0.91 -3.73 4.33
C SER A 30 -1.35 -5.13 3.91
N THR A 31 -2.39 -5.69 4.55
CA THR A 31 -2.94 -7.01 4.18
C THR A 31 -3.53 -6.99 2.79
N LEU A 32 -4.35 -5.99 2.47
CA LEU A 32 -4.96 -5.83 1.15
C LEU A 32 -3.91 -5.55 0.07
N ALA A 33 -2.86 -4.79 0.38
CA ALA A 33 -1.74 -4.56 -0.52
C ALA A 33 -1.03 -5.88 -0.89
N CYS A 34 -0.71 -6.72 0.10
CA CYS A 34 -0.14 -8.04 -0.16
C CYS A 34 -1.08 -8.94 -0.97
N MET A 35 -2.37 -8.99 -0.64
CA MET A 35 -3.36 -9.77 -1.40
C MET A 35 -3.50 -9.28 -2.85
N THR A 36 -3.44 -7.96 -3.06
CA THR A 36 -3.45 -7.35 -4.40
C THR A 36 -2.19 -7.75 -5.17
N ALA A 37 -1.03 -7.77 -4.51
CA ALA A 37 0.21 -8.21 -5.14
C ALA A 37 0.16 -9.69 -5.53
N TYR A 38 -0.40 -10.54 -4.68
CA TYR A 38 -0.62 -11.96 -4.98
C TYR A 38 -1.60 -12.17 -6.14
N ALA A 39 -2.63 -11.33 -6.24
CA ALA A 39 -3.58 -11.39 -7.35
C ALA A 39 -2.97 -10.88 -8.67
N ALA A 40 -2.00 -9.95 -8.60
CA ALA A 40 -1.36 -9.34 -9.76
C ALA A 40 -0.19 -10.16 -10.31
N SER A 41 0.61 -10.78 -9.45
CA SER A 41 1.87 -11.41 -9.87
C SER A 41 1.73 -12.50 -10.93
N PRO A 42 0.65 -13.32 -10.99
CA PRO A 42 0.47 -14.29 -12.06
C PRO A 42 0.19 -13.67 -13.44
N VAL A 43 -0.21 -12.40 -13.49
CA VAL A 43 -0.61 -11.72 -14.74
C VAL A 43 0.34 -10.61 -15.16
N MET A 44 1.11 -10.03 -14.22
CA MET A 44 2.09 -8.99 -14.53
C MET A 44 3.20 -8.91 -13.47
N SER A 45 4.39 -8.54 -13.91
CA SER A 45 5.50 -8.23 -12.99
C SER A 45 5.06 -7.14 -12.02
N THR A 46 5.20 -7.44 -10.73
CA THR A 46 4.63 -6.65 -9.64
C THR A 46 5.68 -6.34 -8.59
N SER A 47 5.74 -5.07 -8.19
CA SER A 47 6.53 -4.62 -7.04
C SER A 47 5.60 -4.29 -5.87
N LEU A 48 6.02 -4.64 -4.66
CA LEU A 48 5.31 -4.33 -3.42
C LEU A 48 6.22 -3.53 -2.51
N ILE A 49 5.83 -2.32 -2.12
CA ILE A 49 6.66 -1.41 -1.32
C ILE A 49 5.94 -0.93 -0.05
N ASP A 50 6.64 -0.95 1.08
CA ASP A 50 6.10 -0.58 2.38
C ASP A 50 6.73 0.72 2.90
N PHE A 51 6.02 1.84 2.77
CA PHE A 51 6.43 3.12 3.33
C PHE A 51 5.96 3.33 4.78
N THR A 52 5.40 2.30 5.43
CA THR A 52 4.93 2.42 6.81
C THR A 52 6.07 2.26 7.81
N PRO A 53 6.11 3.09 8.86
CA PRO A 53 7.04 2.88 9.98
C PRO A 53 6.83 1.52 10.66
N GLU A 54 5.60 1.00 10.68
CA GLU A 54 5.27 -0.28 11.29
C GLU A 54 5.75 -1.51 10.49
N SER A 55 6.14 -1.32 9.22
CA SER A 55 6.75 -2.32 8.35
C SER A 55 6.04 -3.69 8.32
N LYS A 56 4.70 -3.70 8.28
CA LYS A 56 3.90 -4.93 8.42
C LYS A 56 4.06 -5.91 7.25
N ILE A 57 4.47 -5.44 6.06
CA ILE A 57 4.66 -6.33 4.90
C ILE A 57 5.73 -7.39 5.20
N ARG A 58 6.80 -7.02 5.92
CA ARG A 58 7.85 -7.98 6.34
C ARG A 58 7.27 -9.16 7.10
N SER A 59 6.43 -8.88 8.10
CA SER A 59 5.78 -9.91 8.90
C SER A 59 4.83 -10.76 8.08
N TYR A 60 4.11 -10.17 7.13
CA TYR A 60 3.10 -10.85 6.33
C TYR A 60 3.68 -11.74 5.23
N LEU A 61 4.92 -11.51 4.81
CA LEU A 61 5.60 -12.28 3.77
C LEU A 61 6.76 -13.14 4.31
N GLY A 62 6.85 -13.32 5.64
CA GLY A 62 7.86 -14.22 6.24
C GLY A 62 9.27 -13.64 6.39
N TYR A 63 9.52 -12.38 6.01
CA TYR A 63 10.84 -11.75 6.11
C TYR A 63 11.18 -11.38 7.57
N HIS A 64 11.97 -12.22 8.23
CA HIS A 64 12.58 -11.91 9.54
C HIS A 64 13.79 -10.99 9.41
N GLY A 65 14.09 -10.25 10.49
CA GLY A 65 15.27 -9.38 10.55
C GLY A 65 16.60 -10.12 10.39
N ASP A 66 16.64 -11.41 10.75
CA ASP A 66 17.84 -12.25 10.60
C ASP A 66 17.93 -12.92 9.23
N ILE A 67 16.85 -12.90 8.44
CA ILE A 67 16.73 -13.60 7.15
C ILE A 67 16.84 -12.63 5.97
N SER A 68 16.34 -11.40 6.13
CA SER A 68 16.37 -10.38 5.09
C SER A 68 16.88 -9.07 5.66
N SER A 69 18.02 -8.61 5.13
CA SER A 69 18.61 -7.32 5.44
C SER A 69 18.05 -6.18 4.59
N ALA A 70 17.32 -6.48 3.50
CA ALA A 70 16.81 -5.47 2.59
C ALA A 70 15.89 -4.48 3.30
N SER A 71 16.02 -3.20 3.00
CA SER A 71 15.20 -2.15 3.58
C SER A 71 14.81 -1.18 2.50
N ILE A 72 13.64 -0.56 2.63
CA ILE A 72 13.26 0.57 1.79
C ILE A 72 14.31 1.68 1.81
N LEU A 73 15.09 1.79 2.89
CA LEU A 73 16.18 2.76 3.01
C LEU A 73 17.34 2.48 2.04
N ASP A 74 17.50 1.24 1.56
CA ASP A 74 18.56 0.88 0.60
C ASP A 74 18.37 1.59 -0.75
N ILE A 75 17.15 2.06 -1.04
CA ILE A 75 16.84 2.90 -2.20
C ILE A 75 17.66 4.19 -2.17
N ASN A 76 18.06 4.72 -0.99
CA ASN A 76 18.90 5.90 -0.90
C ASN A 76 20.28 5.70 -1.57
N SER A 77 20.80 4.48 -1.59
CA SER A 77 22.08 4.14 -2.22
C SER A 77 21.99 3.96 -3.74
N ILE A 78 20.78 3.90 -4.31
CA ILE A 78 20.57 3.68 -5.74
C ILE A 78 20.88 4.95 -6.55
N VAL A 79 21.92 4.94 -7.37
CA VAL A 79 22.29 6.08 -8.23
C VAL A 79 21.61 6.06 -9.61
N ASN A 80 21.19 4.90 -10.08
CA ASN A 80 20.49 4.72 -11.36
C ASN A 80 19.17 3.98 -11.13
N TYR A 81 18.06 4.52 -11.63
CA TYR A 81 16.73 3.89 -11.52
C TYR A 81 16.67 2.47 -12.10
N GLY A 82 17.50 2.14 -13.10
CA GLY A 82 17.59 0.76 -13.61
C GLY A 82 18.10 -0.27 -12.59
N ALA A 83 18.76 0.18 -11.51
CA ALA A 83 19.25 -0.68 -10.43
C ALA A 83 18.27 -0.80 -9.26
N ILE A 84 17.05 -0.24 -9.33
CA ILE A 84 16.14 -0.20 -8.17
C ILE A 84 15.88 -1.56 -7.52
N PHE A 85 15.83 -2.64 -8.31
CA PHE A 85 15.57 -3.98 -7.79
C PHE A 85 16.71 -4.55 -6.93
N THR A 86 17.91 -3.94 -6.91
CA THR A 86 18.96 -4.35 -5.95
C THR A 86 18.62 -3.96 -4.51
N ALA A 87 17.64 -3.08 -4.30
CA ALA A 87 17.09 -2.73 -3.00
C ALA A 87 15.82 -3.54 -2.65
N SER A 88 15.56 -4.64 -3.38
CA SER A 88 14.38 -5.50 -3.17
C SER A 88 14.76 -6.93 -2.82
N GLU A 89 13.81 -7.62 -2.21
CA GLU A 89 13.81 -9.07 -2.05
C GLU A 89 12.93 -9.70 -3.13
N GLU A 90 13.30 -10.89 -3.57
CA GLU A 90 12.46 -11.70 -4.45
C GLU A 90 11.60 -12.65 -3.61
N HIS A 91 10.29 -12.47 -3.70
CA HIS A 91 9.33 -13.38 -3.10
C HIS A 91 9.06 -14.57 -4.03
N HIS A 92 8.74 -15.74 -3.48
CA HIS A 92 8.49 -16.98 -4.25
C HIS A 92 7.30 -16.92 -5.23
N MET A 93 6.52 -15.84 -5.19
CA MET A 93 5.41 -15.55 -6.12
C MET A 93 5.83 -14.57 -7.22
N ASP A 94 7.13 -14.42 -7.47
CA ASP A 94 7.74 -13.48 -8.43
C ASP A 94 7.37 -12.01 -8.16
N ILE A 95 7.28 -11.63 -6.88
CA ILE A 95 7.03 -10.25 -6.43
C ILE A 95 8.35 -9.66 -5.98
N LYS A 96 8.70 -8.48 -6.49
CA LYS A 96 9.83 -7.68 -5.98
C LYS A 96 9.37 -6.89 -4.76
N VAL A 97 9.80 -7.28 -3.57
CA VAL A 97 9.36 -6.71 -2.31
C VAL A 97 10.39 -5.70 -1.81
N PHE A 98 9.95 -4.49 -1.54
CA PHE A 98 10.70 -3.42 -0.89
C PHE A 98 10.16 -3.29 0.53
N PRO A 99 10.66 -4.13 1.46
CA PRO A 99 10.15 -4.16 2.81
C PRO A 99 10.42 -2.85 3.54
N GLY A 100 9.58 -2.55 4.53
CA GLY A 100 9.80 -1.40 5.41
C GLY A 100 11.03 -1.61 6.31
N ILE A 101 11.21 -0.67 7.23
CA ILE A 101 12.37 -0.64 8.11
C ILE A 101 12.42 -1.89 9.00
N PRO A 102 13.60 -2.52 9.19
CA PRO A 102 13.75 -3.64 10.11
C PRO A 102 13.28 -3.30 11.53
N ALA A 103 12.62 -4.26 12.21
CA ALA A 103 12.01 -4.05 13.52
C ALA A 103 12.98 -3.52 14.61
N GLY A 104 14.29 -3.79 14.48
CA GLY A 104 15.33 -3.28 15.38
C GLY A 104 15.79 -1.84 15.11
N GLN A 105 15.28 -1.19 14.07
CA GLN A 105 15.76 0.11 13.59
C GLN A 105 14.66 1.19 13.58
N ILE A 106 13.74 1.16 14.54
CA ILE A 106 12.58 2.08 14.61
C ILE A 106 12.98 3.56 14.49
N LEU A 107 14.14 3.95 15.04
CA LEU A 107 14.65 5.32 14.95
C LEU A 107 14.98 5.76 13.52
N ALA A 108 15.20 4.83 12.59
CA ALA A 108 15.41 5.12 11.17
C ALA A 108 14.09 5.49 10.45
N GLY A 109 12.94 5.44 11.12
CA GLY A 109 11.63 5.84 10.57
C GLY A 109 11.62 7.25 9.97
N ASN A 110 12.40 8.16 10.55
CA ASN A 110 12.55 9.52 10.06
C ASN A 110 13.30 9.62 8.72
N GLN A 111 13.97 8.55 8.29
CA GLN A 111 14.66 8.47 6.99
C GLN A 111 13.70 8.11 5.84
N ILE A 112 12.45 7.74 6.14
CA ILE A 112 11.37 7.69 5.15
C ILE A 112 10.86 9.11 4.92
N ASP A 113 11.68 9.91 4.26
CA ASP A 113 11.39 11.30 3.91
C ASP A 113 10.79 11.44 2.51
N THR A 114 10.40 12.66 2.14
CA THR A 114 9.82 12.94 0.81
C THR A 114 10.81 12.67 -0.32
N HIS A 115 12.10 12.79 -0.08
CA HIS A 115 13.14 12.51 -1.07
C HIS A 115 13.22 11.01 -1.37
N LEU A 116 13.23 10.15 -0.34
CA LEU A 116 13.19 8.70 -0.49
C LEU A 116 11.92 8.27 -1.21
N VAL A 117 10.75 8.75 -0.79
CA VAL A 117 9.46 8.40 -1.41
C VAL A 117 9.46 8.80 -2.87
N LEU A 118 9.88 10.03 -3.19
CA LEU A 118 9.94 10.51 -4.58
C LEU A 118 10.89 9.67 -5.44
N LYS A 119 12.08 9.38 -4.91
CA LYS A 119 13.08 8.56 -5.58
C LYS A 119 12.56 7.16 -5.86
N ALA A 120 11.96 6.51 -4.85
CA ALA A 120 11.36 5.19 -4.97
C ALA A 120 10.23 5.18 -6.01
N VAL A 121 9.30 6.13 -5.94
CA VAL A 121 8.18 6.22 -6.89
C VAL A 121 8.68 6.42 -8.32
N LYS A 122 9.60 7.36 -8.56
CA LYS A 122 10.13 7.60 -9.92
C LYS A 122 10.89 6.39 -10.45
N ALA A 123 11.71 5.75 -9.62
CA ALA A 123 12.46 4.57 -10.01
C ALA A 123 11.54 3.40 -10.34
N LEU A 124 10.54 3.14 -9.48
CA LEU A 124 9.60 2.04 -9.65
C LEU A 124 8.62 2.26 -10.81
N LYS A 125 8.10 3.48 -11.00
CA LYS A 125 7.30 3.81 -12.19
C LYS A 125 8.12 3.79 -13.48
N SER A 126 9.45 3.85 -13.41
CA SER A 126 10.31 3.68 -14.58
C SER A 126 10.62 2.20 -14.88
N ALA A 127 10.78 1.38 -13.84
CA ALA A 127 11.31 0.01 -13.96
C ALA A 127 10.26 -1.10 -13.82
N SER A 128 9.12 -0.82 -13.20
CA SER A 128 8.10 -1.81 -12.86
C SER A 128 6.76 -1.49 -13.53
N PRO A 129 6.12 -2.46 -14.22
CA PRO A 129 4.80 -2.27 -14.82
C PRO A 129 3.71 -1.94 -13.79
N LEU A 130 3.77 -2.58 -12.62
CA LEU A 130 2.85 -2.36 -11.52
C LEU A 130 3.61 -2.28 -10.19
N THR A 131 3.37 -1.20 -9.46
CA THR A 131 3.79 -1.03 -8.08
C THR A 131 2.57 -0.92 -7.19
N ILE A 132 2.56 -1.72 -6.13
CA ILE A 132 1.59 -1.66 -5.05
C ILE A 132 2.33 -1.10 -3.83
N ALA A 133 1.84 0.00 -3.29
CA ALA A 133 2.44 0.67 -2.16
C ALA A 133 1.51 0.70 -0.95
N VAL A 134 2.07 0.59 0.24
CA VAL A 134 1.38 0.94 1.48
C VAL A 134 1.88 2.30 1.94
N SER A 135 0.96 3.25 2.11
CA SER A 135 1.31 4.60 2.53
C SER A 135 1.57 4.67 4.03
N GLY A 136 2.62 5.40 4.41
CA GLY A 136 2.72 6.00 5.73
C GLY A 136 1.64 7.08 5.96
N PRO A 137 1.69 7.78 7.10
CA PRO A 137 0.69 8.80 7.43
C PRO A 137 0.62 9.94 6.41
N LEU A 138 -0.60 10.35 6.02
CA LEU A 138 -0.83 11.44 5.06
C LEU A 138 -0.22 12.78 5.50
N HIS A 139 -0.21 13.06 6.81
CA HIS A 139 0.36 14.29 7.38
C HIS A 139 1.90 14.31 7.41
N GLN A 140 2.56 13.26 6.90
CA GLN A 140 4.02 13.16 6.78
C GLN A 140 4.42 13.05 5.31
N THR A 141 4.84 11.88 4.84
CA THR A 141 5.26 11.65 3.45
C THR A 141 4.15 11.00 2.61
N GLY A 142 3.07 10.53 3.23
CA GLY A 142 1.99 9.83 2.55
C GLY A 142 1.23 10.70 1.53
N TRP A 143 1.20 12.03 1.71
CA TRP A 143 0.56 12.93 0.74
C TRP A 143 1.25 12.87 -0.64
N LEU A 144 2.58 12.76 -0.66
CA LEU A 144 3.35 12.69 -1.89
C LEU A 144 3.05 11.40 -2.63
N LEU A 145 3.00 10.30 -1.88
CA LEU A 145 2.65 9.01 -2.45
C LEU A 145 1.25 9.06 -3.06
N ALA A 146 0.26 9.57 -2.32
CA ALA A 146 -1.12 9.73 -2.80
C ALA A 146 -1.19 10.60 -4.07
N MET A 147 -0.49 11.73 -4.10
CA MET A 147 -0.46 12.63 -5.25
C MET A 147 0.07 11.92 -6.52
N LEU A 148 1.05 11.03 -6.38
CA LEU A 148 1.70 10.34 -7.51
C LEU A 148 1.10 8.98 -7.85
N SER A 149 0.13 8.48 -7.08
CA SER A 149 -0.57 7.22 -7.35
C SER A 149 -1.53 7.33 -8.52
N ASP A 150 -1.59 6.31 -9.37
CA ASP A 150 -2.63 6.20 -10.40
C ASP A 150 -3.97 5.75 -9.80
N VAL A 151 -3.93 4.97 -8.70
CA VAL A 151 -5.11 4.60 -7.90
C VAL A 151 -4.79 4.69 -6.41
N ILE A 152 -5.71 5.26 -5.65
CA ILE A 152 -5.60 5.47 -4.20
C ILE A 152 -6.71 4.69 -3.51
N CYS A 153 -6.34 3.60 -2.87
CA CYS A 153 -7.23 2.75 -2.09
C CYS A 153 -7.32 3.28 -0.65
N VAL A 154 -8.39 4.00 -0.31
CA VAL A 154 -8.65 4.44 1.06
C VAL A 154 -9.34 3.31 1.82
N VAL A 155 -8.65 2.74 2.82
CA VAL A 155 -9.09 1.54 3.53
C VAL A 155 -9.65 1.91 4.90
N GLY A 156 -10.94 1.65 5.10
CA GLY A 156 -11.61 1.78 6.39
C GLY A 156 -12.20 0.46 6.87
N LYS A 157 -12.50 0.36 8.16
CA LYS A 157 -13.28 -0.75 8.74
C LYS A 157 -14.54 -0.24 9.46
N PRO A 158 -15.51 -1.12 9.81
CA PRO A 158 -16.73 -0.74 10.53
C PRO A 158 -16.48 -0.31 12.00
N SER A 159 -15.77 0.79 12.22
CA SER A 159 -15.44 1.31 13.56
C SER A 159 -15.56 2.83 13.61
N ARG A 160 -15.94 3.34 14.78
CA ARG A 160 -16.12 4.79 15.00
C ARG A 160 -14.85 5.58 14.65
N THR A 161 -13.69 5.08 15.06
CA THR A 161 -12.39 5.74 14.83
C THR A 161 -12.03 5.92 13.35
N ASP A 162 -12.45 4.97 12.50
CA ASP A 162 -12.25 5.05 11.05
C ASP A 162 -13.29 5.99 10.43
N MET A 163 -14.53 5.98 10.90
CA MET A 163 -15.57 6.87 10.40
C MET A 163 -15.26 8.33 10.72
N ASP A 164 -14.78 8.62 11.93
CA ASP A 164 -14.36 9.97 12.34
C ASP A 164 -13.14 10.46 11.54
N ALA A 165 -12.29 9.54 11.07
CA ALA A 165 -11.13 9.86 10.24
C ALA A 165 -11.46 10.05 8.76
N PHE A 166 -12.61 9.56 8.30
CA PHE A 166 -12.94 9.47 6.89
C PHE A 166 -13.01 10.84 6.21
N GLN A 167 -13.86 11.73 6.71
CA GLN A 167 -14.08 13.04 6.07
C GLN A 167 -12.79 13.87 6.00
N PRO A 168 -11.98 14.01 7.08
CA PRO A 168 -10.71 14.73 7.00
C PRO A 168 -9.72 14.15 5.98
N VAL A 169 -9.65 12.81 5.87
CA VAL A 169 -8.78 12.15 4.89
C VAL A 169 -9.25 12.42 3.47
N MET A 170 -10.56 12.29 3.20
CA MET A 170 -11.13 12.56 1.89
C MET A 170 -10.96 14.04 1.49
N ASP A 171 -11.22 14.97 2.40
CA ASP A 171 -11.02 16.40 2.16
C ASP A 171 -9.56 16.72 1.83
N PHE A 172 -8.62 16.10 2.54
CA PHE A 172 -7.19 16.26 2.28
C PHE A 172 -6.80 15.74 0.89
N LEU A 173 -7.25 14.54 0.52
CA LEU A 173 -6.99 13.96 -0.80
C LEU A 173 -7.63 14.78 -1.93
N ASN A 174 -8.85 15.28 -1.73
CA ASN A 174 -9.52 16.13 -2.72
C ASN A 174 -8.75 17.44 -2.97
N ARG A 175 -8.11 18.01 -1.93
CA ARG A 175 -7.24 19.20 -2.08
C ARG A 175 -5.95 18.92 -2.87
N LEU A 176 -5.54 17.66 -2.96
CA LEU A 176 -4.40 17.20 -3.77
C LEU A 176 -4.83 16.77 -5.19
N ASP A 177 -6.06 17.09 -5.60
CA ASP A 177 -6.63 16.69 -6.89
C ASP A 177 -6.60 15.17 -7.11
N CYS A 178 -6.87 14.42 -6.03
CA CYS A 178 -6.88 12.96 -6.07
C CYS A 178 -8.28 12.37 -6.32
N SER A 179 -9.34 13.18 -6.32
CA SER A 179 -10.75 12.73 -6.26
C SER A 179 -11.10 11.64 -7.29
N ALA A 180 -10.66 11.78 -8.53
CA ALA A 180 -10.96 10.83 -9.62
C ALA A 180 -10.21 9.48 -9.51
N ARG A 181 -9.19 9.40 -8.65
CA ARG A 181 -8.31 8.24 -8.49
C ARG A 181 -8.58 7.47 -7.21
N ILE A 182 -9.49 7.95 -6.37
CA ILE A 182 -9.80 7.32 -5.08
C ILE A 182 -10.76 6.14 -5.29
N LYS A 183 -10.43 5.02 -4.65
CA LYS A 183 -11.32 3.86 -4.46
C LYS A 183 -11.47 3.63 -2.95
N ILE A 184 -12.70 3.63 -2.45
CA ILE A 184 -13.01 3.44 -1.04
C ILE A 184 -13.20 1.94 -0.79
N ILE A 185 -12.41 1.38 0.12
CA ILE A 185 -12.49 -0.02 0.52
C ILE A 185 -13.01 -0.11 1.95
N LEU A 186 -14.19 -0.74 2.10
CA LEU A 186 -14.71 -1.17 3.40
C LEU A 186 -14.19 -2.57 3.69
N ASN A 187 -13.13 -2.67 4.50
CA ASN A 187 -12.51 -3.91 4.90
C ASN A 187 -13.05 -4.44 6.23
N GLN A 188 -12.88 -5.73 6.47
CA GLN A 188 -13.35 -6.41 7.70
C GLN A 188 -14.85 -6.17 7.94
N ASN A 189 -15.65 -6.10 6.88
CA ASN A 189 -17.08 -5.97 7.02
C ASN A 189 -17.65 -7.16 7.82
N LYS A 190 -18.62 -6.92 8.69
CA LYS A 190 -19.18 -7.95 9.60
C LYS A 190 -18.19 -8.53 10.62
N TYR A 191 -17.10 -7.84 10.95
CA TYR A 191 -16.23 -8.23 12.06
C TYR A 191 -17.00 -8.29 13.39
N PRO A 192 -16.83 -9.33 14.23
CA PRO A 192 -17.51 -9.41 15.52
C PRO A 192 -17.25 -8.19 16.42
N GLY A 193 -18.31 -7.62 17.01
CA GLY A 193 -18.21 -6.43 17.85
C GLY A 193 -17.99 -5.11 17.09
N SER A 194 -18.05 -5.13 15.76
CA SER A 194 -17.97 -3.92 14.93
C SER A 194 -19.34 -3.23 14.77
N MET A 195 -19.34 -2.06 14.13
CA MET A 195 -20.56 -1.33 13.80
C MET A 195 -21.41 -2.09 12.78
N SER A 196 -22.70 -1.72 12.68
CA SER A 196 -23.62 -2.33 11.71
C SER A 196 -23.10 -2.17 10.27
N ALA A 197 -22.92 -3.30 9.57
CA ALA A 197 -22.47 -3.36 8.17
C ALA A 197 -23.31 -2.43 7.27
N LYS A 198 -24.63 -2.48 7.39
CA LYS A 198 -25.55 -1.64 6.60
C LYS A 198 -25.33 -0.15 6.85
N ALA A 199 -25.09 0.24 8.10
CA ALA A 199 -24.85 1.64 8.45
C ALA A 199 -23.51 2.13 7.90
N THR A 200 -22.46 1.30 7.99
CA THR A 200 -21.13 1.64 7.51
C THR A 200 -21.02 1.64 5.98
N GLU A 201 -21.66 0.69 5.31
CA GLU A 201 -21.78 0.68 3.84
C GLU A 201 -22.48 1.95 3.34
N ARG A 202 -23.57 2.37 4.01
CA ARG A 202 -24.27 3.62 3.66
C ARG A 202 -23.42 4.86 3.91
N PHE A 203 -22.61 4.87 4.97
CA PHE A 203 -21.75 5.99 5.32
C PHE A 203 -20.60 6.15 4.33
N TYR A 204 -19.83 5.07 4.11
CA TYR A 204 -18.64 5.11 3.25
C TYR A 204 -18.99 5.14 1.77
N ARG A 205 -20.12 4.54 1.36
CA ARG A 205 -20.45 4.25 -0.05
C ARG A 205 -19.26 3.58 -0.77
N PRO A 206 -18.78 2.42 -0.27
CA PRO A 206 -17.53 1.84 -0.72
C PRO A 206 -17.63 1.35 -2.17
N ASP A 207 -16.54 1.51 -2.91
CA ASP A 207 -16.36 0.87 -4.22
C ASP A 207 -16.12 -0.64 -4.08
N ILE A 208 -15.45 -1.02 -2.98
CA ILE A 208 -15.07 -2.41 -2.68
C ILE A 208 -15.43 -2.76 -1.24
N ILE A 209 -16.09 -3.90 -1.05
CA ILE A 209 -16.39 -4.47 0.27
C ILE A 209 -15.64 -5.78 0.43
N VAL A 210 -14.86 -5.89 1.50
CA VAL A 210 -14.19 -7.13 1.92
C VAL A 210 -14.73 -7.55 3.27
N ASP A 211 -15.48 -8.66 3.27
CA ASP A 211 -15.99 -9.26 4.50
C ASP A 211 -14.84 -9.79 5.37
N TYR A 212 -15.03 -9.76 6.68
CA TYR A 212 -14.11 -10.36 7.63
C TYR A 212 -13.98 -11.87 7.37
N ASN A 213 -12.73 -12.34 7.34
CA ASN A 213 -12.39 -13.74 7.19
C ASN A 213 -11.33 -14.09 8.23
N GLU A 214 -11.69 -14.94 9.18
CA GLU A 214 -10.79 -15.39 10.25
C GLU A 214 -9.51 -16.05 9.70
N LYS A 215 -9.59 -16.75 8.56
CA LYS A 215 -8.42 -17.38 7.93
C LYS A 215 -7.34 -16.36 7.59
N VAL A 216 -7.72 -15.15 7.19
CA VAL A 216 -6.77 -14.06 6.91
C VAL A 216 -5.98 -13.69 8.17
N ALA A 217 -6.68 -13.55 9.30
CA ALA A 217 -6.04 -13.25 10.58
C ALA A 217 -5.14 -14.40 11.06
N LEU A 218 -5.61 -15.65 10.93
CA LEU A 218 -4.85 -16.83 11.31
C LEU A 218 -3.58 -17.01 10.47
N SER A 219 -3.66 -16.84 9.15
CA SER A 219 -2.49 -16.95 8.27
C SER A 219 -1.50 -15.80 8.49
N ALA A 220 -1.98 -14.57 8.72
CA ALA A 220 -1.10 -13.45 9.01
C ALA A 220 -0.23 -13.71 10.27
N ASN A 221 -0.79 -14.37 11.29
CA ASN A 221 -0.04 -14.80 12.49
C ASN A 221 0.98 -15.91 12.20
N LYS A 222 0.81 -16.66 11.11
CA LYS A 222 1.78 -17.63 10.58
C LYS A 222 2.79 -16.99 9.62
N ARG A 223 2.77 -15.66 9.46
CA ARG A 223 3.63 -14.88 8.56
C ARG A 223 3.40 -15.18 7.08
N GLU A 224 2.15 -15.48 6.74
CA GLU A 224 1.72 -15.73 5.37
C GLU A 224 0.41 -14.97 5.10
N VAL A 225 0.31 -14.31 3.96
CA VAL A 225 -0.97 -13.70 3.55
C VAL A 225 -1.83 -14.75 2.87
N TYR A 226 -2.96 -15.07 3.49
CA TYR A 226 -4.00 -15.83 2.83
C TYR A 226 -4.68 -14.95 1.77
N SER A 227 -4.72 -15.41 0.53
CA SER A 227 -5.57 -14.83 -0.52
C SER A 227 -6.35 -15.96 -1.20
N ASP A 228 -7.65 -15.79 -1.35
CA ASP A 228 -8.51 -16.74 -2.05
C ASP A 228 -9.04 -16.16 -3.36
N VAL A 229 -9.65 -17.01 -4.18
CA VAL A 229 -10.19 -16.62 -5.48
C VAL A 229 -11.24 -15.50 -5.36
N LYS A 230 -12.00 -15.44 -4.26
CA LYS A 230 -13.02 -14.41 -4.05
C LYS A 230 -12.37 -13.06 -3.79
N ILE A 231 -11.39 -13.01 -2.89
CA ILE A 231 -10.60 -11.81 -2.58
C ILE A 231 -9.87 -11.32 -3.83
N SER A 232 -9.16 -12.23 -4.53
CA SER A 232 -8.46 -11.88 -5.76
C SER A 232 -9.39 -11.28 -6.80
N LYS A 233 -10.59 -11.87 -7.02
CA LYS A 233 -11.59 -11.33 -7.96
C LYS A 233 -12.07 -9.93 -7.58
N ILE A 234 -12.21 -9.64 -6.29
CA ILE A 234 -12.68 -8.34 -5.80
C ILE A 234 -11.58 -7.27 -5.94
N LEU A 235 -10.31 -7.64 -5.79
CA LEU A 235 -9.17 -6.72 -5.91
C LEU A 235 -8.68 -6.56 -7.35
N PHE A 236 -8.99 -7.52 -8.24
CA PHE A 236 -8.52 -7.52 -9.63
C PHE A 236 -8.87 -6.27 -10.46
N PRO A 237 -10.05 -5.64 -10.31
CA PRO A 237 -10.36 -4.40 -11.03
C PRO A 237 -9.35 -3.28 -10.75
N LEU A 238 -8.81 -3.22 -9.53
CA LEU A 238 -7.75 -2.27 -9.17
C LEU A 238 -6.52 -2.47 -10.06
N ILE A 239 -6.16 -3.71 -10.40
CA ILE A 239 -5.00 -4.07 -11.23
C ILE A 239 -5.23 -3.73 -12.70
N LYS A 240 -6.48 -3.74 -13.18
CA LYS A 240 -6.83 -3.40 -14.57
C LYS A 240 -7.01 -1.91 -14.84
N GLY A 241 -7.38 -1.13 -13.83
CA GLY A 241 -7.68 0.30 -14.02
C GLY A 241 -9.14 0.58 -14.28
N GLU A 242 -10.01 -0.28 -13.72
CA GLU A 242 -11.47 -0.18 -13.75
C GLU A 242 -11.99 0.45 -12.44
#